data_AF-A0A7W0WJV4-F1
#
_entry.id   AF-A0A7W0WJV4-F1
#
_cell.length_a   1.000
_cell.length_b   1.000
_cell.length_c   1.000
_cell.angle_alpha   90.00
_cell.angle_beta   90.00
_cell.angle_gamma   90.00
#
_symmetry.space_group_name_H-M   'P 1'
#
loop_
_entity.id
_entity.type
_entity.pdbx_description
1 polymer ?
#
loop_
_entity_poly.entity_id
_entity_poly.type
_entity_poly.pdbx_seq_one_letter_code
_entity_poly.pdbx_strand_id
1 'polypeptide(L)'
;AEIGRAAAIARGPAGPPDGDERAVRRWLAGVGRVADDLVRAHELRQGVAPPWAETVARIRERRDPLSRGDLAVTGADLQALGAEGRRIGEVLGVLLERVLDDPGLNRRDTLLALARGMT
;
A
#
# COMPACT_ATOMS: atom_id res chain seq x y z
N ALA A 1 4.84 1.30 30.28
CA ALA A 1 4.91 2.76 30.48
C ALA A 1 4.13 3.48 29.39
N GLU A 2 3.24 4.38 29.78
CA GLU A 2 2.40 5.23 28.91
C GLU A 2 3.23 6.08 27.92
N ILE A 3 4.48 6.37 28.29
CA ILE A 3 5.53 7.01 27.48
C ILE A 3 5.88 6.21 26.21
N GLY A 4 5.74 4.88 26.22
CA GLY A 4 6.03 4.03 25.05
C GLY A 4 5.02 4.19 23.91
N ARG A 5 3.75 4.46 24.23
CA ARG A 5 2.67 4.65 23.24
C ARG A 5 2.67 6.05 22.65
N ALA A 6 2.89 7.09 23.45
CA ALA A 6 2.94 8.48 22.96
C ALA A 6 4.05 8.69 21.93
N ALA A 7 5.23 8.09 22.16
CA ALA A 7 6.30 8.19 21.20
C ALA A 7 6.06 7.34 19.94
N ALA A 8 5.25 6.27 19.99
CA ALA A 8 4.84 5.52 18.79
C ALA A 8 3.93 6.36 17.86
N ILE A 9 3.12 7.25 18.42
CA ILE A 9 2.22 8.16 17.67
C ILE A 9 3.00 9.27 16.96
N ALA A 10 4.14 9.70 17.51
CA ALA A 10 5.03 10.69 16.88
C ALA A 10 6.00 10.08 15.84
N ARG A 11 6.13 8.75 15.76
CA ARG A 11 7.19 8.06 15.01
C ARG A 11 6.75 7.46 13.67
N GLY A 12 5.45 7.29 13.45
CA GLY A 12 4.93 6.42 12.38
C GLY A 12 5.35 4.96 12.57
N PRO A 13 4.77 4.00 11.82
CA PRO A 13 5.27 2.63 11.84
C PRO A 13 6.71 2.62 11.29
N ALA A 14 7.61 1.93 11.99
CA ALA A 14 8.94 1.65 11.46
C ALA A 14 8.78 0.90 10.12
N GLY A 15 9.55 1.27 9.11
CA GLY A 15 9.54 0.57 7.83
C GLY A 15 10.13 -0.84 7.95
N PRO A 16 9.98 -1.67 6.91
CA PRO A 16 10.43 -3.07 6.91
C PRO A 16 11.95 -3.17 7.01
N PRO A 17 12.51 -3.92 7.97
CA PRO A 17 13.94 -3.89 8.27
C PRO A 17 14.83 -4.46 7.16
N ASP A 18 14.31 -5.35 6.33
CA ASP A 18 15.01 -6.05 5.25
C ASP A 18 14.80 -5.41 3.87
N GLY A 19 13.95 -4.38 3.77
CA GLY A 19 13.63 -3.77 2.48
C GLY A 19 12.91 -4.69 1.51
N ASP A 20 12.28 -5.77 1.99
CA ASP A 20 11.45 -6.67 1.18
C ASP A 20 10.39 -5.88 0.41
N GLU A 21 10.31 -6.04 -0.92
CA GLU A 21 9.45 -5.20 -1.75
C GLU A 21 7.98 -5.29 -1.36
N ARG A 22 7.51 -6.49 -1.02
CA ARG A 22 6.12 -6.73 -0.60
C ARG A 22 5.83 -6.01 0.71
N ALA A 23 6.73 -6.12 1.70
CA ALA A 23 6.60 -5.42 2.96
C ALA A 23 6.66 -3.89 2.77
N VAL A 24 7.53 -3.39 1.89
CA VAL A 24 7.67 -1.95 1.62
C VAL A 24 6.45 -1.41 0.90
N ARG A 25 5.88 -2.13 -0.09
CA ARG A 25 4.59 -1.75 -0.72
C ARG A 25 3.48 -1.63 0.31
N ARG A 26 3.35 -2.62 1.21
CA ARG A 26 2.35 -2.56 2.29
C ARG A 26 2.59 -1.41 3.25
N TRP A 27 3.84 -1.16 3.62
CA TRP A 27 4.18 -0.02 4.46
C TRP A 27 3.80 1.29 3.76
N LEU A 28 4.16 1.48 2.48
CA LEU A 28 3.81 2.64 1.68
C LEU A 28 2.30 2.84 1.56
N ALA A 29 1.54 1.77 1.31
CA ALA A 29 0.08 1.82 1.24
C ALA A 29 -0.56 2.21 2.59
N GLY A 30 0.02 1.74 3.70
CA GLY A 30 -0.46 2.03 5.06
C GLY A 30 -0.12 3.44 5.55
N VAL A 31 1.08 3.94 5.28
CA VAL A 31 1.51 5.29 5.70
C VAL A 31 1.07 6.37 4.71
N GLY A 32 0.86 6.03 3.44
CA GLY A 32 0.44 6.96 2.40
C GLY A 32 1.40 8.14 2.25
N ARG A 33 0.85 9.35 2.20
CA ARG A 33 1.59 10.58 1.85
C ARG A 33 2.76 10.94 2.79
N VAL A 34 2.78 10.41 4.02
CA VAL A 34 3.84 10.73 4.99
C VAL A 34 5.06 9.80 4.86
N ALA A 35 5.08 8.88 3.89
CA ALA A 35 6.20 7.96 3.68
C ALA A 35 7.55 8.69 3.57
N ASP A 36 7.61 9.77 2.80
CA ASP A 36 8.86 10.50 2.54
C ASP A 36 9.35 11.23 3.80
N ASP A 37 8.41 11.78 4.57
CA ASP A 37 8.71 12.39 5.87
C ASP A 37 9.27 11.35 6.85
N LEU A 38 8.75 10.12 6.83
CA LEU A 38 9.23 9.03 7.67
C LEU A 38 10.63 8.54 7.27
N VAL A 39 10.94 8.50 5.98
CA VAL A 39 12.30 8.21 5.47
C VAL A 39 13.27 9.30 5.94
N ARG A 40 12.92 10.57 5.73
CA ARG A 40 13.75 11.72 6.15
C ARG A 40 13.93 11.76 7.67
N ALA A 41 12.88 11.47 8.43
CA ALA A 41 12.94 11.43 9.88
C ALA A 41 13.81 10.27 10.41
N HIS A 42 13.96 9.18 9.66
CA HIS A 42 14.92 8.13 9.99
C HIS A 42 16.36 8.63 9.79
N GLU A 43 16.65 9.20 8.63
CA GLU A 43 17.97 9.76 8.29
C GLU A 43 18.45 10.78 9.30
N LEU A 44 17.61 11.74 9.67
CA LEU A 44 17.96 12.78 10.64
C LEU A 44 18.29 12.20 12.03
N ARG A 45 17.73 11.05 12.41
CA ARG A 45 17.95 10.42 13.71
C ARG A 45 19.13 9.46 13.73
N GLN A 46 19.33 8.72 12.64
CA GLN A 46 20.35 7.65 12.58
C GLN A 46 21.62 8.10 11.84
N GLY A 47 21.59 9.25 11.15
CA GLY A 47 22.69 9.72 10.32
C GLY A 47 22.89 8.95 9.02
N VAL A 48 22.00 7.99 8.71
CA VAL A 48 22.04 7.12 7.53
C VAL A 48 20.65 6.88 6.97
N ALA A 49 20.55 6.63 5.67
CA ALA A 49 19.30 6.24 5.01
C ALA A 49 18.74 4.94 5.62
N PRO A 50 17.41 4.79 5.76
CA PRO A 50 16.84 3.54 6.22
C PRO A 50 17.12 2.41 5.22
N PRO A 51 17.25 1.15 5.68
CA PRO A 51 17.52 0.00 4.82
C PRO A 51 16.53 -0.18 3.65
N TRP A 52 15.29 0.31 3.80
CA TRP A 52 14.24 0.22 2.78
C TRP A 52 14.15 1.44 1.85
N ALA A 53 15.01 2.46 2.00
CA ALA A 53 14.94 3.69 1.21
C ALA A 53 15.06 3.43 -0.30
N GLU A 54 16.00 2.57 -0.70
CA GLU A 54 16.20 2.22 -2.11
C GLU A 54 14.99 1.47 -2.67
N THR A 55 14.41 0.55 -1.89
CA THR A 55 13.19 -0.16 -2.28
C THR A 55 12.01 0.80 -2.46
N VAL A 56 11.86 1.80 -1.59
CA VAL A 56 10.85 2.86 -1.76
C VAL A 56 11.05 3.60 -3.08
N ALA A 57 12.28 3.97 -3.41
CA ALA A 57 12.60 4.66 -4.66
C ALA A 57 12.23 3.81 -5.89
N ARG A 58 12.61 2.52 -5.91
CA ARG A 58 12.27 1.59 -7.01
C ARG A 58 10.77 1.41 -7.20
N ILE A 59 10.02 1.21 -6.11
CA ILE A 59 8.55 1.05 -6.15
C ILE A 59 7.88 2.30 -6.75
N ARG A 60 8.33 3.49 -6.35
CA ARG A 60 7.82 4.76 -6.88
C ARG A 60 8.19 4.98 -8.34
N GLU A 61 9.41 4.64 -8.74
CA GLU A 61 9.87 4.74 -10.13
C GLU A 61 9.03 3.87 -11.06
N ARG A 62 8.74 2.63 -10.65
CA ARG A 62 7.85 1.71 -11.39
C ARG A 62 6.37 2.11 -11.35
N ARG A 63 6.00 3.04 -10.46
CA ARG A 63 4.60 3.41 -10.17
C ARG A 63 3.76 2.18 -9.81
N ASP A 64 4.29 1.34 -8.94
CA ASP A 64 3.53 0.21 -8.39
C ASP A 64 2.23 0.71 -7.75
N PRO A 65 1.13 -0.06 -7.78
CA PRO A 65 -0.13 0.36 -7.18
C PRO A 65 -0.04 0.36 -5.66
N LEU A 66 -0.38 1.48 -5.02
CA LEU A 66 -0.27 1.68 -3.56
C LEU A 66 -1.59 2.09 -2.91
N SER A 67 -2.62 2.37 -3.72
CA SER A 67 -3.94 2.79 -3.27
C SER A 67 -5.03 2.18 -4.15
N ARG A 68 -6.28 2.23 -3.68
CA ARG A 68 -7.44 1.77 -4.47
C ARG A 68 -7.58 2.53 -5.80
N GLY A 69 -7.12 3.79 -5.85
CA GLY A 69 -7.14 4.61 -7.06
C GLY A 69 -6.14 4.15 -8.13
N ASP A 70 -5.13 3.37 -7.73
CA ASP A 70 -4.12 2.82 -8.65
C ASP A 70 -4.56 1.48 -9.26
N LEU A 71 -5.69 0.92 -8.83
CA LEU A 71 -6.23 -0.33 -9.37
C LEU A 71 -6.67 -0.12 -10.82
N ALA A 72 -6.41 -1.12 -11.67
CA ALA A 72 -6.82 -1.15 -13.07
C ALA A 72 -8.35 -1.37 -13.25
N VAL A 73 -9.12 -1.33 -12.17
CA VAL A 73 -10.58 -1.40 -12.13
C VAL A 73 -11.11 -0.30 -11.22
N THR A 74 -12.30 0.18 -11.54
CA THR A 74 -12.99 1.25 -10.85
C THR A 74 -14.21 0.73 -10.10
N GLY A 75 -14.84 1.60 -9.30
CA GLY A 75 -16.12 1.28 -8.70
C GLY A 75 -17.22 0.99 -9.73
N ALA A 76 -17.20 1.67 -10.88
CA ALA A 76 -18.15 1.45 -11.96
C ALA A 76 -18.02 0.06 -12.58
N ASP A 77 -16.78 -0.45 -12.70
CA ASP A 77 -16.54 -1.81 -13.16
C ASP A 77 -17.14 -2.84 -12.21
N LEU A 78 -17.05 -2.60 -10.89
CA LEU A 78 -17.65 -3.48 -9.88
C LEU A 78 -19.18 -3.38 -9.84
N GLN A 79 -19.74 -2.20 -10.09
CA GLN A 79 -21.19 -2.02 -10.27
C GLN A 79 -21.73 -2.84 -11.45
N ALA A 80 -20.98 -2.89 -12.55
CA ALA A 80 -21.34 -3.73 -13.70
C ALA A 80 -21.28 -5.25 -13.38
N LEU A 81 -20.60 -5.65 -12.31
CA LEU A 81 -20.60 -7.01 -11.77
C LEU A 81 -21.67 -7.23 -10.69
N GLY A 82 -22.49 -6.22 -10.37
CA GLY A 82 -23.56 -6.31 -9.37
C GLY A 82 -23.16 -5.89 -7.95
N ALA A 83 -21.95 -5.38 -7.71
CA ALA A 83 -21.58 -4.85 -6.41
C ALA A 83 -22.14 -3.43 -6.19
N GLU A 84 -22.67 -3.16 -4.99
CA GLU A 84 -23.28 -1.87 -4.66
C GLU A 84 -22.79 -1.30 -3.33
N GLY A 85 -22.83 0.03 -3.21
CA GLY A 85 -22.58 0.75 -1.97
C GLY A 85 -21.26 0.36 -1.28
N ARG A 86 -21.35 -0.04 0.00
CA ARG A 86 -20.21 -0.44 0.82
C ARG A 86 -19.42 -1.60 0.20
N ARG A 87 -20.08 -2.52 -0.51
CA ARG A 87 -19.45 -3.72 -1.07
C ARG A 87 -18.35 -3.38 -2.08
N ILE A 88 -18.54 -2.31 -2.86
CA ILE A 88 -17.54 -1.83 -3.83
C ILE A 88 -16.22 -1.51 -3.11
N GLY A 89 -16.28 -0.76 -2.00
CA GLY A 89 -15.09 -0.40 -1.24
C GLY A 89 -14.39 -1.60 -0.59
N GLU A 90 -15.16 -2.59 -0.14
CA GLU A 90 -14.63 -3.85 0.40
C GLU A 90 -13.90 -4.65 -0.67
N VAL A 91 -14.50 -4.83 -1.85
CA VAL A 91 -13.89 -5.55 -2.97
C VAL A 91 -12.63 -4.84 -3.45
N LEU A 92 -12.65 -3.51 -3.64
CA LEU A 92 -11.45 -2.74 -4.00
C LEU A 92 -10.36 -2.86 -2.93
N GLY A 93 -10.71 -2.90 -1.64
CA GLY A 93 -9.75 -3.15 -0.56
C GLY A 93 -9.09 -4.53 -0.67
N VAL A 94 -9.90 -5.56 -0.91
CA VAL A 94 -9.42 -6.94 -1.05
C VAL A 94 -8.57 -7.14 -2.32
N LEU A 95 -8.90 -6.44 -3.41
CA LEU A 95 -8.08 -6.42 -4.62
C LEU A 95 -6.74 -5.72 -4.38
N LEU A 96 -6.75 -4.57 -3.69
CA LEU A 96 -5.53 -3.86 -3.34
C LEU A 96 -4.59 -4.73 -2.51
N GLU A 97 -5.08 -5.46 -1.51
CA GLU A 97 -4.23 -6.36 -0.72
C GLU A 97 -3.50 -7.40 -1.59
N ARG A 98 -4.18 -7.98 -2.59
CA ARG A 98 -3.56 -8.92 -3.54
C ARG A 98 -2.56 -8.22 -4.46
N VAL A 99 -2.84 -7.00 -4.90
CA VAL A 99 -1.92 -6.23 -5.76
C VAL A 99 -0.68 -5.76 -5.00
N LEU A 100 -0.79 -5.49 -3.69
CA LEU A 100 0.37 -5.19 -2.84
C LEU A 100 1.28 -6.42 -2.68
N ASP A 101 0.71 -7.62 -2.68
CA ASP A 101 1.45 -8.89 -2.76
C ASP A 101 2.15 -9.05 -4.10
N ASP A 102 1.40 -8.95 -5.19
CA ASP A 102 1.88 -9.10 -6.56
C ASP A 102 1.34 -7.95 -7.46
N PRO A 103 2.15 -6.93 -7.77
CA PRO A 103 1.71 -5.81 -8.61
C PRO A 103 1.39 -6.25 -10.04
N GLY A 104 1.87 -7.42 -10.49
CA GLY A 104 1.53 -8.01 -11.78
C GLY A 104 0.05 -8.38 -11.91
N LEU A 105 -0.68 -8.51 -10.80
CA LEU A 105 -2.13 -8.75 -10.80
C LEU A 105 -2.93 -7.52 -11.22
N ASN A 106 -2.34 -6.31 -11.25
CA ASN A 106 -3.02 -5.07 -11.58
C ASN A 106 -3.32 -4.91 -13.07
N ARG A 107 -4.06 -5.87 -13.63
CA ARG A 107 -4.58 -5.87 -14.99
C ARG A 107 -6.09 -5.97 -14.92
N ARG A 108 -6.79 -5.16 -15.70
CA ARG A 108 -8.26 -5.04 -15.65
C ARG A 108 -8.95 -6.41 -15.65
N ASP A 109 -8.67 -7.26 -16.63
CA ASP A 109 -9.32 -8.57 -16.75
C ASP A 109 -9.01 -9.51 -15.58
N THR A 110 -7.77 -9.47 -15.07
CA THR A 110 -7.34 -10.25 -13.90
C THR A 110 -8.11 -9.80 -12.66
N LEU A 111 -8.21 -8.49 -12.42
CA LEU A 111 -8.93 -7.96 -11.27
C LEU A 111 -10.44 -8.19 -11.36
N LEU A 112 -11.03 -8.09 -12.56
CA LEU A 112 -12.45 -8.42 -12.77
C LEU A 112 -12.74 -9.90 -12.53
N ALA A 113 -11.86 -10.79 -12.98
CA ALA A 113 -12.00 -12.23 -12.72
C ALA A 113 -11.94 -12.53 -11.21
N LEU A 114 -11.00 -11.90 -10.50
CA LEU A 114 -10.93 -12.02 -9.04
C LEU A 114 -12.20 -11.44 -8.37
N ALA A 115 -12.66 -10.27 -8.81
CA ALA A 115 -13.82 -9.59 -8.23
C ALA A 115 -15.12 -10.39 -8.38
N ARG A 116 -15.33 -11.09 -9.51
CA ARG A 116 -16.50 -11.95 -9.71
C ARG A 116 -16.66 -13.06 -8.67
N GLY A 117 -15.57 -13.51 -8.05
CA GLY A 117 -15.62 -14.47 -6.95
C GLY A 117 -15.97 -13.85 -5.59
N MET A 118 -16.18 -12.53 -5.54
CA MET A 118 -16.43 -11.75 -4.32
C MET A 118 -17.76 -10.99 -4.36
N THR A 119 -18.29 -10.71 -5.55
CA THR A 119 -19.59 -10.05 -5.75
C THR A 119 -20.71 -11.06 -5.70
#